data_AF-A0AAX6NBW1-F1
#
_entry.id   AF-A0AAX6NBW1-F1
#
_cell.length_a   1.000
_cell.length_b   1.000
_cell.length_c   1.000
_cell.angle_alpha   90.00
_cell.angle_beta   90.00
_cell.angle_gamma   90.00
#
_symmetry.space_group_name_H-M   'P 1'
#
loop_
_entity.id
_entity.type
_entity.pdbx_description
1 polymer ?
#
loop_
_entity_poly.entity_id
_entity_poly.type
_entity_poly.pdbx_seq_one_letter_code
_entity_poly.pdbx_strand_id
1 'polypeptide(L)'
;MPRVNRIRVSNIRMDGGMKVLGDKIWEPNGLNTVFLLENGGGKTSIIQLLLQVVLPNYSIKERPLKKTVGKGSSINVAVEWLPDTEDKPLFVTGFSFHNYGVKQGNLNKTYDYYSYIAEYDSDDSYKIETLPFVTGDQFTTFSNLKNF
;
A
#
# COMPACT_ATOMS: atom_id res chain seq x y z
N MET A 1 10.69 15.88 11.42
CA MET A 1 10.53 14.64 10.66
C MET A 1 9.14 14.61 10.04
N PRO A 2 9.02 14.27 8.74
CA PRO A 2 7.72 14.25 8.06
C PRO A 2 6.75 13.33 8.78
N ARG A 3 5.48 13.73 8.81
CA ARG A 3 4.42 13.04 9.55
C ARG A 3 3.44 12.38 8.60
N VAL A 4 2.87 11.25 8.98
CA VAL A 4 1.84 10.58 8.18
C VAL A 4 0.56 11.41 8.19
N ASN A 5 0.14 11.89 7.02
CA ASN A 5 -1.13 12.62 6.87
C ASN A 5 -2.29 11.66 6.65
N ARG A 6 -2.18 10.86 5.59
CA ARG A 6 -3.21 9.93 5.13
C ARG A 6 -2.57 8.65 4.64
N ILE A 7 -3.33 7.58 4.74
CA ILE A 7 -2.94 6.25 4.31
C ILE A 7 -4.05 5.72 3.42
N ARG A 8 -3.72 5.29 2.21
CA ARG A 8 -4.66 4.59 1.34
C ARG A 8 -4.18 3.18 1.09
N VAL A 9 -5.12 2.24 1.15
CA VAL A 9 -4.85 0.85 0.83
C VAL A 9 -5.89 0.32 -0.13
N SER A 10 -5.47 -0.56 -1.05
CA SER A 10 -6.39 -1.26 -1.93
C SER A 10 -6.12 -2.76 -2.08
N ASN A 11 -7.21 -3.50 -2.29
CA ASN A 11 -7.28 -4.93 -2.61
C ASN A 11 -6.55 -5.84 -1.60
N ILE A 12 -6.55 -5.48 -0.32
CA ILE A 12 -5.92 -6.30 0.71
C ILE A 12 -6.88 -7.43 1.10
N ARG A 13 -6.45 -8.65 0.85
CA ARG A 13 -7.12 -9.86 1.33
C ARG A 13 -6.20 -10.58 2.32
N MET A 14 -6.64 -10.69 3.56
CA MET A 14 -5.91 -11.32 4.67
C MET A 14 -6.64 -12.58 5.15
N ASP A 15 -5.92 -13.42 5.90
CA ASP A 15 -6.46 -14.62 6.56
C ASP A 15 -7.27 -15.52 5.61
N GLY A 16 -6.69 -15.87 4.47
CA GLY A 16 -7.36 -16.74 3.49
C GLY A 16 -8.55 -16.10 2.77
N GLY A 17 -8.68 -14.77 2.82
CA GLY A 17 -9.76 -14.02 2.18
C GLY A 17 -10.95 -13.71 3.08
N MET A 18 -10.94 -14.16 4.35
CA MET A 18 -11.98 -13.81 5.32
C MET A 18 -12.01 -12.32 5.65
N LYS A 19 -10.88 -11.62 5.46
CA LYS A 19 -10.76 -10.18 5.71
C LYS A 19 -10.39 -9.48 4.42
N VAL A 20 -11.24 -8.54 4.02
CA VAL A 20 -11.06 -7.75 2.81
C VAL A 20 -11.05 -6.28 3.20
N LEU A 21 -9.95 -5.59 2.90
CA LEU A 21 -9.93 -4.14 2.81
C LEU A 21 -9.98 -3.82 1.32
N GLY A 22 -11.10 -3.24 0.90
CA GLY A 22 -11.40 -2.90 -0.49
C GLY A 22 -10.52 -1.75 -0.96
N ASP A 23 -11.05 -0.54 -1.07
CA ASP A 23 -10.27 0.69 -1.17
C ASP A 23 -10.61 1.55 0.04
N LYS A 24 -9.59 1.91 0.83
CA LYS A 24 -9.80 2.59 2.11
C LYS A 24 -8.75 3.64 2.36
N ILE A 25 -9.21 4.81 2.80
CA ILE A 25 -8.37 5.89 3.31
C ILE A 25 -8.53 5.99 4.82
N TRP A 26 -7.41 6.11 5.52
CA TRP A 26 -7.33 6.49 6.92
C TRP A 26 -6.61 7.84 7.03
N GLU A 27 -7.02 8.67 7.98
CA GLU A 27 -6.55 10.05 8.11
C GLU A 27 -5.94 10.32 9.50
N PRO A 28 -4.72 9.84 9.76
CA PRO A 28 -3.99 10.17 11.00
C PRO A 28 -3.75 11.66 11.21
N ASN A 29 -3.71 12.47 10.15
CA ASN A 29 -3.52 13.93 10.18
C ASN A 29 -2.27 14.38 10.95
N GLY A 30 -1.21 13.58 10.90
CA GLY A 30 0.04 13.84 11.63
C GLY A 30 -0.05 13.63 13.14
N LEU A 31 -1.10 12.97 13.63
CA LEU A 31 -1.36 12.70 15.05
C LEU A 31 -1.17 11.22 15.41
N ASN A 32 -1.02 10.97 16.71
CA ASN A 32 -1.01 9.61 17.25
C ASN A 32 -2.33 8.90 16.94
N THR A 33 -2.26 7.73 16.30
CA THR A 33 -3.43 6.99 15.82
C THR A 33 -3.39 5.55 16.30
N VAL A 34 -4.55 5.02 16.73
CA VAL A 34 -4.70 3.63 17.22
C VAL A 34 -5.55 2.81 16.26
N PHE A 35 -5.00 1.69 15.77
CA PHE A 35 -5.77 0.68 15.02
C PHE A 35 -6.45 -0.31 15.98
N LEU A 36 -7.69 0.00 16.36
CA LEU A 36 -8.52 -0.88 17.19
C LEU A 36 -9.20 -1.95 16.32
N LEU A 37 -8.92 -3.20 16.65
CA LEU A 37 -9.34 -4.41 15.93
C LEU A 37 -9.43 -5.55 16.95
N GLU A 38 -10.22 -6.58 16.68
CA GLU A 38 -10.26 -7.76 17.54
C GLU A 38 -8.95 -8.56 17.45
N ASN A 39 -8.77 -9.53 18.36
CA ASN A 39 -7.65 -10.46 18.26
C ASN A 39 -7.75 -11.28 16.98
N GLY A 40 -6.61 -11.44 16.31
CA GLY A 40 -6.59 -11.99 14.96
C GLY A 40 -7.12 -11.03 13.89
N GLY A 41 -7.67 -9.86 14.23
CA GLY A 41 -8.30 -8.89 13.32
C GLY A 41 -7.39 -8.26 12.25
N GLY A 42 -6.12 -8.64 12.17
CA GLY A 42 -5.20 -8.19 11.13
C GLY A 42 -4.32 -6.99 11.49
N LYS A 43 -4.24 -6.59 12.76
CA LYS A 43 -3.39 -5.45 13.22
C LYS A 43 -1.96 -5.54 12.70
N THR A 44 -1.28 -6.65 12.97
CA THR A 44 0.11 -6.89 12.54
C THR A 44 0.23 -6.88 11.02
N SER A 45 -0.77 -7.40 10.32
CA SER A 45 -0.80 -7.41 8.86
C SER A 45 -0.93 -5.99 8.30
N ILE A 46 -1.79 -5.15 8.88
CA ILE A 46 -1.89 -3.73 8.53
C ILE A 46 -0.55 -3.04 8.76
N ILE A 47 0.06 -3.20 9.93
CA ILE A 47 1.39 -2.60 10.19
C ILE A 47 2.44 -3.11 9.21
N GLN A 48 2.40 -4.39 8.84
CA GLN A 48 3.29 -4.95 7.81
C GLN A 48 3.12 -4.25 6.46
N LEU A 49 1.88 -3.99 6.06
CA LEU A 49 1.56 -3.33 4.80
C LEU A 49 2.05 -1.88 4.78
N LEU A 50 1.81 -1.13 5.86
CA LEU A 50 2.29 0.26 6.00
C LEU A 50 3.82 0.33 5.95
N LEU A 51 4.49 -0.62 6.61
CA LEU A 51 5.95 -0.67 6.60
C LEU A 51 6.53 -0.88 5.20
N GLN A 52 5.79 -1.44 4.24
CA GLN A 52 6.31 -1.64 2.88
C GLN A 52 6.58 -0.35 2.13
N VAL A 53 5.88 0.73 2.50
CA VAL A 53 6.06 2.06 1.90
C VAL A 53 7.40 2.69 2.31
N VAL A 54 7.96 2.28 3.45
CA VAL A 54 9.26 2.77 3.96
C VAL A 54 10.37 1.72 3.78
N LEU A 55 10.04 0.44 3.97
CA LEU A 55 10.94 -0.71 3.89
C LEU A 55 10.36 -1.75 2.92
N PRO A 56 10.57 -1.58 1.60
CA PRO A 56 10.00 -2.46 0.58
C PRO A 56 10.39 -3.93 0.79
N ASN A 57 9.40 -4.83 0.70
CA ASN A 57 9.54 -6.27 0.87
C ASN A 57 10.12 -6.71 2.25
N TYR A 58 10.02 -5.84 3.27
CA TYR A 58 10.47 -6.18 4.63
C TYR A 58 9.61 -7.26 5.29
N SER A 59 10.24 -8.11 6.09
CA SER A 59 9.61 -9.20 6.82
C SER A 59 9.45 -8.84 8.30
N ILE A 60 8.21 -8.89 8.82
CA ILE A 60 7.98 -8.75 10.27
C ILE A 60 8.07 -10.12 10.92
N LYS A 61 8.93 -10.28 11.94
CA LYS A 61 9.11 -11.55 12.67
C LYS A 61 9.31 -12.73 11.71
N GLU A 62 10.19 -12.55 10.72
CA GLU A 62 10.50 -13.56 9.69
C GLU A 62 9.34 -13.95 8.76
N ARG A 63 8.21 -13.23 8.81
CA ARG A 63 7.08 -13.42 7.90
C ARG A 63 7.24 -12.49 6.68
N PRO A 64 7.66 -13.01 5.51
CA PRO A 64 7.73 -12.19 4.30
C PRO A 64 6.34 -11.82 3.81
N LEU A 65 6.22 -10.66 3.16
CA LEU A 65 4.95 -10.13 2.64
C LEU A 65 4.22 -11.11 1.71
N LYS A 66 4.96 -11.90 0.91
CA LYS A 66 4.41 -12.95 0.03
C LYS A 66 3.59 -14.04 0.76
N LYS A 67 3.75 -14.19 2.08
CA LYS A 67 2.94 -15.09 2.91
C LYS A 67 1.66 -14.42 3.43
N THR A 68 1.57 -13.10 3.34
CA THR A 68 0.41 -12.31 3.76
C THR A 68 -0.51 -12.04 2.58
N VAL A 69 0.04 -11.71 1.41
CA VAL A 69 -0.73 -11.48 0.18
C VAL A 69 -1.06 -12.81 -0.50
N GLY A 70 -2.34 -13.04 -0.80
CA GLY A 70 -2.81 -14.25 -1.50
C GLY A 70 -2.17 -14.42 -2.88
N LYS A 71 -1.98 -15.66 -3.32
CA LYS A 71 -1.49 -15.99 -4.68
C LYS A 71 -2.47 -15.45 -5.73
N GLY A 72 -1.95 -14.98 -6.86
CA GLY A 72 -2.70 -14.32 -7.93
C GLY A 72 -3.23 -12.92 -7.58
N SER A 73 -2.90 -12.37 -6.41
CA SER A 73 -3.45 -11.10 -5.94
C SER A 73 -2.41 -9.96 -5.96
N SER A 74 -2.92 -8.75 -6.17
CA SER A 74 -2.17 -7.50 -6.03
C SER A 74 -2.66 -6.71 -4.83
N ILE A 75 -1.76 -6.00 -4.16
CA ILE A 75 -2.10 -4.99 -3.17
C ILE A 75 -1.43 -3.68 -3.55
N ASN A 76 -2.05 -2.56 -3.17
CA ASN A 76 -1.44 -1.24 -3.26
C ASN A 76 -1.58 -0.54 -1.91
N VAL A 77 -0.52 0.15 -1.50
CA VAL A 77 -0.46 0.94 -0.26
C VAL A 77 0.17 2.27 -0.63
N ALA A 78 -0.44 3.38 -0.22
CA ALA A 78 0.09 4.72 -0.35
C ALA A 78 0.04 5.43 1.00
N VAL A 79 1.05 6.23 1.28
CA VAL A 79 1.12 7.11 2.44
C VAL A 79 1.39 8.52 1.94
N GLU A 80 0.52 9.45 2.29
CA GLU A 80 0.73 10.87 2.10
C GLU A 80 1.42 11.44 3.34
N TRP A 81 2.40 12.30 3.11
CA TRP A 81 3.26 12.85 4.15
C TRP A 81 3.07 14.36 4.27
N LEU A 82 2.87 14.81 5.51
CA LEU A 82 3.05 16.20 5.92
C LEU A 82 4.56 16.48 6.03
N PRO A 83 5.13 17.39 5.23
CA PRO A 83 6.51 17.80 5.38
C PRO A 83 6.74 18.56 6.69
N ASP A 84 8.01 18.75 7.03
CA ASP A 84 8.44 19.47 8.24
C ASP A 84 8.24 20.98 8.17
N THR A 85 8.21 21.52 6.95
CA THR A 85 8.17 22.94 6.68
C THR A 85 6.96 23.23 5.79
N GLU A 86 6.23 24.31 6.12
CA GLU A 86 4.97 24.66 5.44
C GLU A 86 5.15 25.10 3.98
N ASP A 87 6.38 25.42 3.57
CA ASP A 87 6.76 25.81 2.21
C ASP A 87 6.87 24.60 1.25
N LYS A 88 6.91 23.38 1.78
CA LYS A 88 6.96 22.16 0.96
C LYS A 88 5.56 21.60 0.73
N PRO A 89 5.24 21.18 -0.50
CA PRO A 89 3.98 20.52 -0.77
C PRO A 89 3.92 19.15 -0.08
N LEU A 90 2.69 18.67 0.12
CA LEU A 90 2.45 17.27 0.45
C LEU A 90 3.03 16.38 -0.66
N PHE A 91 3.44 15.19 -0.28
CA PHE A 91 3.87 14.17 -1.23
C PHE A 91 3.38 12.80 -0.78
N VAL A 92 3.25 11.90 -1.75
CA VAL A 92 2.83 10.52 -1.52
C VAL A 92 3.99 9.59 -1.84
N THR A 93 4.20 8.61 -0.98
CA THR A 93 4.99 7.43 -1.31
C THR A 93 4.07 6.23 -1.39
N GLY A 94 4.34 5.36 -2.36
CA GLY A 94 3.50 4.20 -2.60
C GLY A 94 4.29 2.93 -2.86
N PHE A 95 3.61 1.83 -2.62
CA PHE A 95 4.13 0.48 -2.76
C PHE A 95 3.05 -0.41 -3.35
N SER A 96 3.41 -1.09 -4.43
CA SER A 96 2.54 -2.05 -5.10
C SER A 96 3.22 -3.40 -5.13
N PHE A 97 2.47 -4.46 -4.86
CA PHE A 97 2.99 -5.82 -4.81
C PHE A 97 2.03 -6.78 -5.50
N HIS A 98 2.58 -7.72 -6.27
CA HIS A 98 1.81 -8.79 -6.88
C HIS A 98 2.43 -10.16 -6.52
N ASN A 99 1.60 -11.05 -5.98
CA ASN A 99 2.00 -12.43 -5.71
C ASN A 99 1.59 -13.32 -6.88
N TYR A 100 2.51 -13.68 -7.76
CA TYR A 100 2.20 -14.64 -8.83
C TYR A 100 1.85 -16.03 -8.28
N GLY A 101 2.41 -16.42 -7.13
CA GLY A 101 2.21 -17.74 -6.52
C GLY A 101 2.93 -18.90 -7.23
N VAL A 102 3.35 -18.69 -8.48
CA VAL A 102 4.16 -19.58 -9.32
C VAL A 102 5.35 -18.80 -9.89
N LYS A 103 6.40 -19.51 -10.31
CA LYS A 103 7.57 -18.89 -10.93
C LYS A 103 7.18 -18.28 -12.28
N GLN A 104 7.69 -17.08 -12.56
CA GLN A 104 7.40 -16.35 -13.80
C GLN A 104 8.58 -16.43 -14.78
N GLY A 105 8.35 -17.04 -15.94
CA GLY A 105 9.36 -17.16 -17.02
C GLY A 105 10.69 -17.74 -16.52
N ASN A 106 11.79 -17.14 -16.99
CA ASN A 106 13.15 -17.52 -16.56
C ASN A 106 13.55 -16.92 -15.20
N LEU A 107 12.73 -16.03 -14.64
CA LEU A 107 12.98 -15.44 -13.33
C LEU A 107 12.54 -16.43 -12.26
N ASN A 108 13.47 -16.82 -11.38
CA ASN A 108 13.18 -17.68 -10.22
C ASN A 108 12.39 -16.94 -9.10
N LYS A 109 11.52 -15.99 -9.48
CA LYS A 109 10.68 -15.18 -8.58
C LYS A 109 9.21 -15.58 -8.69
N THR A 110 8.51 -15.59 -7.55
CA THR A 110 7.08 -15.92 -7.46
C THR A 110 6.22 -14.71 -7.09
N TYR A 111 6.81 -13.52 -7.06
CA TYR A 111 6.16 -12.24 -6.78
C TYR A 111 7.01 -11.11 -7.39
N ASP A 112 6.40 -9.95 -7.58
CA ASP A 112 7.07 -8.70 -7.96
C ASP A 112 6.50 -7.52 -7.18
N TYR A 113 7.28 -6.44 -7.09
CA TYR A 113 6.86 -5.21 -6.43
C TYR A 113 7.62 -4.00 -6.97
N TYR A 114 7.04 -2.82 -6.78
CA TYR A 114 7.73 -1.55 -7.00
C TYR A 114 7.27 -0.53 -5.97
N SER A 115 8.09 0.50 -5.83
CA SER A 115 7.81 1.65 -4.98
C SER A 115 7.90 2.91 -5.82
N TYR A 116 7.12 3.92 -5.47
CA TYR A 116 7.04 5.17 -6.22
C TYR A 116 6.86 6.34 -5.26
N ILE A 117 7.21 7.52 -5.75
CA ILE A 117 6.96 8.81 -5.11
C ILE A 117 6.13 9.62 -6.10
N ALA A 118 5.09 10.26 -5.58
CA ALA A 118 4.19 11.14 -6.30
C ALA A 118 4.17 12.47 -5.56
N GLU A 119 4.74 13.49 -6.17
CA GLU A 119 4.71 14.86 -5.65
C GLU A 119 3.45 15.55 -6.13
N TYR A 120 2.85 16.38 -5.29
CA TYR A 120 1.62 17.07 -5.66
C TYR A 120 1.99 18.13 -6.70
N ASP A 121 1.40 18.01 -7.89
CA ASP A 121 1.49 19.01 -8.94
C ASP A 121 0.38 20.06 -8.78
N SER A 122 0.46 21.13 -9.57
CA SER A 122 -0.55 22.20 -9.58
C SER A 122 -1.95 21.72 -9.96
N ASP A 123 -2.05 20.57 -10.63
CA ASP A 123 -3.27 20.04 -11.21
C ASP A 123 -3.95 19.01 -10.29
N ASP A 124 -3.40 18.80 -9.08
CA ASP A 124 -3.90 17.91 -8.04
C ASP A 124 -4.08 16.44 -8.50
N SER A 125 -3.42 16.07 -9.60
CA SER A 125 -3.68 14.81 -10.31
C SER A 125 -3.14 13.59 -9.54
N TYR A 126 -2.12 13.81 -8.72
CA TYR A 126 -1.43 12.80 -7.93
C TYR A 126 -1.76 12.81 -6.44
N LYS A 127 -2.92 13.37 -6.08
CA LYS A 127 -3.47 13.24 -4.72
C LYS A 127 -3.68 11.79 -4.33
N ILE A 128 -3.55 11.50 -3.04
CA ILE A 128 -3.73 10.13 -2.55
C ILE A 128 -5.11 9.56 -2.89
N GLU A 129 -6.15 10.39 -3.00
CA GLU A 129 -7.52 10.00 -3.40
C GLU A 129 -7.66 9.74 -4.90
N THR A 130 -6.88 10.43 -5.73
CA THR A 130 -6.96 10.32 -7.20
C THR A 130 -6.06 9.23 -7.76
N LEU A 131 -5.15 8.67 -6.95
CA LEU A 131 -4.35 7.52 -7.35
C LEU A 131 -5.25 6.41 -7.95
N PRO A 132 -4.86 5.81 -9.09
CA PRO A 132 -5.72 4.87 -9.80
C PRO A 132 -5.62 3.49 -9.16
N PHE A 133 -5.97 3.36 -7.89
CA PHE A 133 -6.08 2.07 -7.19
C PHE A 133 -7.32 1.30 -7.61
N VAL A 134 -8.36 2.03 -8.01
CA VAL A 134 -9.64 1.52 -8.46
C VAL A 134 -10.11 2.33 -9.67
N THR A 135 -10.62 1.66 -10.68
CA THR A 135 -11.28 2.28 -11.83
C THR A 135 -12.69 1.70 -11.94
N GLY A 136 -13.71 2.52 -11.68
CA GLY A 136 -15.09 2.04 -11.52
C GLY A 136 -15.20 1.11 -10.31
N ASP A 137 -15.65 -0.12 -10.52
CA ASP A 137 -15.75 -1.15 -9.46
C ASP A 137 -14.58 -2.16 -9.47
N GLN A 138 -13.54 -1.91 -10.26
CA GLN A 138 -12.42 -2.85 -10.44
C GLN A 138 -11.12 -2.32 -9.85
N PHE A 139 -10.42 -3.16 -9.10
CA PHE A 139 -9.07 -2.86 -8.63
C PHE A 139 -8.09 -2.81 -9.81
N THR A 140 -7.28 -1.77 -9.85
CA THR A 140 -6.24 -1.63 -10.87
C THR A 140 -5.21 -2.74 -10.74
N THR A 141 -4.85 -3.33 -11.88
CA THR A 141 -3.86 -4.41 -11.91
C THR A 141 -2.47 -3.86 -11.63
N PHE A 142 -1.59 -4.73 -11.13
CA PHE A 142 -0.19 -4.37 -10.86
C PHE A 142 0.52 -3.74 -12.07
N SER A 143 0.29 -4.29 -13.27
CA SER A 143 0.88 -3.80 -14.51
C SER A 143 0.31 -2.46 -14.94
N ASN A 144 -1.01 -2.25 -14.82
CA ASN A 144 -1.63 -0.99 -15.21
C ASN A 144 -1.18 0.15 -14.32
N LEU A 145 -1.15 -0.07 -13.00
CA LEU A 145 -0.68 0.94 -12.04
C LEU A 145 0.82 1.27 -12.22
N LYS A 146 1.61 0.32 -12.74
CA LYS A 146 3.05 0.55 -13.01
C LYS A 146 3.29 1.47 -14.21
N ASN A 147 2.33 1.52 -15.14
CA ASN A 147 2.41 2.28 -16.38
C ASN A 147 1.62 3.61 -16.31
N PHE A 148 1.02 3.90 -15.15
CA PHE A 148 0.43 5.19 -14.83
C PHE A 148 1.55 6.16 -14.44
#